data_AF-A0A355UH30-F1
#
_entry.id   AF-A0A355UH30-F1
#
_cell.length_a   1.000
_cell.length_b   1.000
_cell.length_c   1.000
_cell.angle_alpha   90.00
_cell.angle_beta   90.00
_cell.angle_gamma   90.00
#
_symmetry.space_group_name_H-M   'P 1'
#
loop_
_entity.id
_entity.type
_entity.pdbx_description
1 polymer ?
#
loop_
_entity_poly.entity_id
_entity_poly.type
_entity_poly.pdbx_seq_one_letter_code
_entity_poly.pdbx_strand_id
1 'polypeptide(L)'
;MKAIYVRQSIVKEDSISLDTQVDYCKKELKEGEQFKVYRDQKSGKDTNREDFKDMIDDIKAGLIDTVIVYKIDRISRSVYDFGNIMRIFEKYKVEFISVNEKFDTTTPMGQAMLQIVMVFAELERKTIQMRINDNYYARGKEGRYLGGKPPFGYGKEKILMGGKKTYQYIENLEQSELVKSLFEMYCNDKDMTFGKMAQWINSDTDYKTSRGNEWSSNTISRIIRNPAYTYATAEIYLYLKEKGYIMNNEVEDYLGENGLYWYTPGGRENKKDENNPASTYITVAPHTPF
;
A
#
# COMPACT_ATOMS: atom_id res chain seq x y z
N MET A 1 31.85 13.88 -0.48
CA MET A 1 32.66 13.20 -1.52
C MET A 1 31.72 12.74 -2.63
N LYS A 2 32.22 12.54 -3.86
CA LYS A 2 31.34 12.18 -4.99
C LYS A 2 31.08 10.67 -5.06
N ALA A 3 29.89 10.28 -5.50
CA ALA A 3 29.53 8.90 -5.77
C ALA A 3 29.40 8.69 -7.28
N ILE A 4 30.03 7.64 -7.81
CA ILE A 4 29.76 7.16 -9.17
C ILE A 4 28.93 5.89 -9.04
N TYR A 5 27.72 5.89 -9.61
CA TYR A 5 26.86 4.72 -9.61
C TYR A 5 26.74 4.14 -11.03
N VAL A 6 27.14 2.88 -11.17
CA VAL A 6 27.09 2.15 -12.44
C VAL A 6 26.30 0.87 -12.30
N ARG A 7 25.62 0.50 -13.38
CA ARG A 7 24.78 -0.70 -13.38
C ARG A 7 24.77 -1.38 -14.74
N GLN A 8 24.76 -2.70 -14.75
CA GLN A 8 24.58 -3.49 -15.97
C GLN A 8 23.38 -4.42 -15.80
N SER A 9 22.41 -4.29 -16.70
CA SER A 9 21.18 -5.09 -16.69
C SER A 9 21.18 -6.05 -17.87
N ILE A 10 21.70 -7.27 -17.69
CA ILE A 10 21.83 -8.31 -18.72
C ILE A 10 22.75 -7.85 -19.87
N VAL A 11 23.74 -8.66 -20.23
CA VAL A 11 24.64 -8.34 -21.34
C VAL A 11 23.82 -8.34 -22.64
N LYS A 12 23.63 -7.16 -23.23
CA LYS A 12 23.09 -6.98 -24.59
C LYS A 12 24.25 -6.58 -25.51
N GLU A 13 24.11 -6.81 -26.82
CA GLU A 13 25.15 -6.43 -27.81
C GLU A 13 25.54 -4.94 -27.71
N ASP A 14 24.58 -4.05 -27.44
CA ASP A 14 24.83 -2.61 -27.27
C ASP A 14 25.19 -2.17 -25.83
N SER A 15 25.42 -3.12 -24.91
CA SER A 15 25.68 -2.78 -23.51
C SER A 15 27.15 -2.43 -23.29
N ILE A 16 27.42 -1.16 -22.93
CA ILE A 16 28.75 -0.75 -22.48
C ILE A 16 29.09 -1.38 -21.12
N SER A 17 30.35 -1.76 -20.94
CA SER A 17 30.84 -2.38 -19.70
C SER A 17 30.70 -1.44 -18.50
N LEU A 18 30.71 -2.01 -17.29
CA LEU A 18 30.71 -1.21 -16.06
C LEU A 18 31.93 -0.28 -15.99
N ASP A 19 33.11 -0.75 -16.41
CA ASP A 19 34.33 0.06 -16.39
C ASP A 19 34.24 1.24 -17.36
N THR A 20 33.72 1.01 -18.57
CA THR A 20 33.48 2.10 -19.53
C THR A 20 32.50 3.13 -18.98
N GLN A 21 31.45 2.71 -18.26
CA GLN A 21 30.54 3.65 -17.59
C GLN A 21 31.26 4.47 -16.52
N VAL A 22 32.11 3.84 -15.71
CA VAL A 22 32.92 4.53 -14.69
C VAL A 22 33.83 5.56 -15.36
N ASP A 23 34.49 5.21 -16.45
CA ASP A 23 35.40 6.10 -17.17
C ASP A 23 34.67 7.31 -17.77
N TYR A 24 33.44 7.12 -18.27
CA TYR A 24 32.60 8.25 -18.67
C TYR A 24 32.24 9.16 -17.49
N CYS A 25 31.87 8.60 -16.34
CA CYS A 25 31.51 9.38 -15.15
C CYS A 25 32.70 10.12 -14.55
N LYS A 26 33.91 9.54 -14.61
CA LYS A 26 35.13 10.19 -14.12
C LYS A 26 35.47 11.49 -14.86
N LYS A 27 34.97 11.70 -16.08
CA LYS A 27 35.18 12.95 -16.82
C LYS A 27 34.47 14.15 -16.20
N GLU A 28 33.46 13.91 -15.37
CA GLU A 28 32.75 14.94 -14.60
C GLU A 28 33.44 15.26 -13.26
N LEU A 29 34.53 14.55 -12.93
CA LEU A 29 35.35 14.82 -11.75
C LEU A 29 36.46 15.81 -12.10
N LYS A 30 36.73 16.73 -11.18
CA LYS A 30 37.90 17.60 -11.21
C LYS A 30 39.10 16.90 -10.56
N GLU A 31 40.30 17.36 -10.90
CA GLU A 31 41.54 16.81 -10.34
C GLU A 31 41.55 16.92 -8.80
N GLY A 32 41.86 15.80 -8.14
CA GLY A 32 41.90 15.73 -6.67
C GLY A 32 40.55 15.51 -5.97
N GLU A 33 39.43 15.46 -6.69
CA GLU A 33 38.13 15.17 -6.07
C GLU A 33 38.06 13.71 -5.58
N GLN A 34 37.69 13.54 -4.31
CA GLN A 34 37.45 12.21 -3.73
C GLN A 34 36.14 11.62 -4.25
N PHE A 35 36.18 10.36 -4.67
CA PHE A 35 35.00 9.64 -5.13
C PHE A 35 34.98 8.17 -4.67
N LYS A 36 33.76 7.61 -4.58
CA LYS A 36 33.51 6.18 -4.35
C LYS A 36 32.66 5.63 -5.49
N VAL A 37 32.98 4.42 -5.97
CA VAL A 37 32.26 3.76 -7.06
C VAL A 37 31.38 2.65 -6.50
N TYR A 38 30.10 2.68 -6.86
CA TYR A 38 29.07 1.70 -6.51
C TYR A 38 28.64 0.96 -7.78
N ARG A 39 28.65 -0.37 -7.74
CA ARG A 39 28.49 -1.24 -8.92
C ARG A 39 27.41 -2.28 -8.68
N ASP A 40 26.32 -2.21 -9.45
CA ASP A 40 25.32 -3.26 -9.47
C ASP A 40 25.36 -4.07 -10.77
N GLN A 41 25.59 -5.38 -10.66
CA GLN A 41 25.49 -6.31 -11.79
C GLN A 41 24.31 -7.25 -11.58
N LYS A 42 23.43 -7.33 -12.57
CA LYS A 42 22.32 -8.29 -12.53
C LYS A 42 22.82 -9.67 -12.95
N SER A 43 23.11 -10.56 -11.98
CA SER A 43 23.42 -11.98 -12.24
C SER A 43 22.17 -12.84 -11.97
N GLY A 44 21.67 -13.53 -12.99
CA GLY A 44 20.56 -14.49 -12.84
C GLY A 44 19.23 -13.90 -12.33
N LYS A 45 18.50 -14.70 -11.53
CA LYS A 45 17.19 -14.35 -10.93
C LYS A 45 17.30 -13.30 -9.83
N ASP A 46 18.50 -13.04 -9.32
CA ASP A 46 18.69 -12.08 -8.25
C ASP A 46 18.82 -10.67 -8.82
N THR A 47 17.99 -9.77 -8.29
CA THR A 47 17.82 -8.40 -8.77
C THR A 47 18.14 -7.36 -7.70
N ASN A 48 18.72 -7.82 -6.59
CA ASN A 48 19.06 -6.95 -5.48
C ASN A 48 20.17 -5.98 -5.87
N ARG A 49 19.88 -4.68 -5.70
CA ARG A 49 20.79 -3.57 -5.94
C ARG A 49 21.48 -3.22 -4.62
N GLU A 50 22.44 -4.03 -4.21
CA GLU A 50 23.06 -3.90 -2.88
C GLU A 50 23.94 -2.64 -2.80
N ASP A 51 24.80 -2.42 -3.78
CA ASP A 51 25.64 -1.22 -3.87
C ASP A 51 24.81 0.07 -3.99
N PHE A 52 23.63 0.01 -4.61
CA PHE A 52 22.69 1.14 -4.59
C PHE A 52 22.18 1.44 -3.17
N LYS A 53 21.88 0.42 -2.36
CA LYS A 53 21.42 0.63 -0.97
C LYS A 53 22.56 1.22 -0.14
N ASP A 54 23.77 0.69 -0.29
CA ASP A 54 24.96 1.20 0.40
C ASP A 54 25.22 2.67 0.04
N MET A 55 25.09 3.04 -1.25
CA MET A 55 25.18 4.43 -1.67
C MET A 55 24.12 5.31 -1.00
N ILE A 56 22.87 4.85 -0.91
CA ILE A 56 21.80 5.59 -0.25
C ILE A 56 22.08 5.74 1.24
N ASP A 57 22.67 4.75 1.90
CA ASP A 57 23.01 4.83 3.32
C ASP A 57 24.21 5.76 3.57
N ASP A 58 25.21 5.77 2.69
CA ASP A 58 26.32 6.74 2.71
C ASP A 58 25.82 8.18 2.46
N ILE A 59 24.80 8.36 1.61
CA ILE A 59 24.10 9.65 1.43
C ILE A 59 23.42 10.09 2.72
N LYS A 60 22.69 9.18 3.39
CA LYS A 60 22.01 9.51 4.67
C LYS A 60 23.00 9.83 5.79
N ALA A 61 24.20 9.22 5.75
CA ALA A 61 25.29 9.51 6.66
C ALA A 61 26.01 10.83 6.36
N GLY A 62 25.65 11.53 5.28
CA GLY A 62 26.27 12.79 4.87
C GLY A 62 27.67 12.63 4.27
N LEU A 63 28.04 11.42 3.85
CA LEU A 63 29.36 11.13 3.26
C LEU A 63 29.41 11.54 1.78
N ILE A 64 28.27 11.45 1.10
CA ILE A 64 28.11 11.76 -0.33
C ILE A 64 27.40 13.10 -0.52
N ASP A 65 27.94 13.96 -1.38
CA ASP A 65 27.38 15.28 -1.74
C ASP A 65 26.95 15.36 -3.21
N THR A 66 27.50 14.53 -4.09
CA THR A 66 27.09 14.46 -5.50
C THR A 66 27.03 13.00 -5.96
N VAL A 67 26.02 12.65 -6.75
CA VAL A 67 25.88 11.34 -7.40
C VAL A 67 25.97 11.51 -8.92
N ILE A 68 26.89 10.78 -9.55
CA ILE A 68 27.17 10.80 -10.98
C ILE A 68 26.81 9.45 -11.58
N VAL A 69 26.06 9.47 -12.67
CA VAL A 69 25.69 8.28 -13.45
C VAL A 69 25.94 8.51 -14.92
N TYR A 70 26.19 7.44 -15.67
CA TYR A 70 26.36 7.56 -17.11
C TYR A 70 25.04 7.90 -17.82
N LYS A 71 23.96 7.20 -17.45
CA LYS A 71 22.60 7.36 -17.97
C LYS A 71 21.59 7.24 -16.84
N ILE A 72 20.47 7.95 -16.93
CA ILE A 72 19.39 7.91 -15.91
C ILE A 72 18.85 6.48 -15.72
N ASP A 73 18.79 5.67 -16.79
CA ASP A 73 18.32 4.28 -16.75
C ASP A 73 19.21 3.34 -15.89
N ARG A 74 20.41 3.80 -15.49
CA ARG A 74 21.27 3.10 -14.54
C ARG A 74 20.70 3.19 -13.14
N ILE A 75 20.28 4.38 -12.71
CA ILE A 75 19.82 4.61 -11.35
C ILE A 75 18.33 4.35 -11.16
N SER A 76 17.52 4.52 -12.20
CA SER A 76 16.07 4.37 -12.13
C SER A 76 15.49 3.57 -13.31
N ARG A 77 14.38 2.88 -13.09
CA ARG A 77 13.62 2.17 -14.15
C ARG A 77 12.35 2.88 -14.60
N SER A 78 11.92 3.92 -13.90
CA SER A 78 10.73 4.70 -14.26
C SER A 78 10.86 6.15 -13.79
N VAL A 79 10.00 7.03 -14.31
CA VAL A 79 9.95 8.43 -13.87
C VAL A 79 9.57 8.50 -12.39
N TYR A 80 8.60 7.68 -11.96
CA TYR A 80 8.24 7.55 -10.54
C TYR A 80 9.41 7.15 -9.62
N ASP A 81 10.16 6.10 -9.99
CA ASP A 81 11.33 5.64 -9.23
C ASP A 81 12.42 6.72 -9.17
N PHE A 82 12.65 7.40 -10.30
CA PHE A 82 13.63 8.48 -10.37
C PHE A 82 13.23 9.66 -9.48
N GLY A 83 11.95 10.07 -9.51
CA GLY A 83 11.44 11.12 -8.64
C GLY A 83 11.59 10.80 -7.15
N ASN A 84 11.39 9.54 -6.74
CA ASN A 84 11.62 9.15 -5.34
C ASN A 84 13.09 9.25 -4.93
N ILE A 85 14.02 8.86 -5.81
CA ILE A 85 15.45 8.97 -5.58
C ILE A 85 15.86 10.45 -5.46
N MET A 86 15.35 11.30 -6.34
CA MET A 86 15.63 12.74 -6.30
C MET A 86 15.10 13.41 -5.04
N ARG A 87 13.95 13.00 -4.49
CA ARG A 87 13.49 13.50 -3.17
C ARG A 87 14.44 13.14 -2.04
N ILE A 88 15.04 11.94 -2.09
CA ILE A 88 16.08 11.56 -1.10
C ILE A 88 17.27 12.49 -1.25
N PHE A 89 17.73 12.71 -2.49
CA PHE A 89 18.90 13.55 -2.74
C PHE A 89 18.64 14.99 -2.30
N GLU A 90 17.49 15.58 -2.65
CA GLU A 90 17.08 16.91 -2.20
C GLU A 90 17.05 17.01 -0.67
N LYS A 91 16.47 16.02 0.02
CA LYS A 91 16.41 15.98 1.49
C LYS A 91 17.81 16.00 2.13
N TYR A 92 18.78 15.31 1.54
CA TYR A 92 20.16 15.25 2.03
C TYR A 92 21.10 16.23 1.32
N LYS A 93 20.57 17.16 0.53
CA LYS A 93 21.33 18.18 -0.23
C LYS A 93 22.40 17.56 -1.15
N VAL A 94 22.06 16.45 -1.79
CA VAL A 94 22.91 15.75 -2.75
C VAL A 94 22.57 16.22 -4.17
N GLU A 95 23.61 16.54 -4.93
CA GLU A 95 23.52 16.91 -6.34
C GLU A 95 23.49 15.66 -7.23
N PHE A 96 22.91 15.76 -8.41
CA PHE A 96 22.81 14.65 -9.37
C PHE A 96 23.25 15.07 -10.76
N ILE A 97 24.11 14.24 -11.36
CA ILE A 97 24.67 14.44 -12.69
C ILE A 97 24.47 13.16 -13.52
N SER A 98 23.89 13.32 -14.72
CA SER A 98 23.84 12.28 -15.75
C SER A 98 24.67 12.71 -16.96
N VAL A 99 25.72 11.95 -17.27
CA VAL A 99 26.72 12.28 -18.30
C VAL A 99 26.09 12.33 -19.70
N ASN A 100 25.31 11.30 -20.05
CA ASN A 100 24.80 11.15 -21.41
C ASN A 100 23.66 12.11 -21.73
N GLU A 101 22.71 12.29 -20.79
CA GLU A 101 21.59 13.23 -20.96
C GLU A 101 22.01 14.69 -20.72
N LYS A 102 23.25 14.93 -20.25
CA LYS A 102 23.74 16.23 -19.77
C LYS A 102 22.79 16.84 -18.74
N PHE A 103 22.23 15.99 -17.90
CA PHE A 103 21.30 16.39 -16.86
C PHE A 103 22.09 16.69 -15.60
N ASP A 104 22.16 17.96 -15.22
CA ASP A 104 22.95 18.42 -14.08
C ASP A 104 22.12 19.33 -13.18
N THR A 105 21.76 18.82 -12.00
CA THR A 105 20.92 19.55 -11.02
C THR A 105 21.63 20.71 -10.33
N THR A 106 22.92 20.93 -10.58
CA THR A 106 23.65 22.13 -10.13
C THR A 106 23.37 23.34 -11.02
N THR A 107 22.85 23.12 -12.22
CA THR A 107 22.51 24.18 -13.18
C THR A 107 21.05 24.63 -13.04
N PRO A 108 20.71 25.90 -13.31
CA PRO A 108 19.32 26.36 -13.28
C PRO A 108 18.40 25.58 -14.24
N MET A 109 18.91 25.20 -15.41
CA MET A 109 18.16 24.41 -16.39
C MET A 109 17.90 22.98 -15.90
N GLY A 110 18.90 22.34 -15.29
CA GLY A 110 18.72 21.00 -14.72
C GLY A 110 17.80 21.00 -13.51
N GLN A 111 17.82 22.04 -12.68
CA GLN A 111 16.82 22.21 -11.61
C GLN A 111 15.40 22.37 -12.16
N ALA A 112 15.20 23.14 -13.23
CA ALA A 112 13.90 23.26 -13.87
C ALA A 112 13.42 21.93 -14.45
N MET A 113 14.31 21.19 -15.14
CA MET A 113 13.97 19.88 -15.69
C MET A 113 13.68 18.85 -14.59
N LEU A 114 14.37 18.92 -13.45
CA LEU A 114 14.06 18.11 -12.28
C LEU A 114 12.64 18.37 -11.78
N GLN A 115 12.22 19.63 -11.64
CA GLN A 115 10.86 19.97 -11.20
C GLN A 115 9.80 19.40 -12.15
N ILE A 116 10.03 19.45 -13.47
CA ILE A 116 9.13 18.84 -14.47
C ILE A 116 9.04 17.32 -14.26
N VAL A 117 10.17 16.64 -14.11
CA VAL A 117 10.22 15.19 -13.81
C VAL A 117 9.45 14.87 -12.54
N MET A 118 9.60 15.67 -11.48
CA MET A 118 8.90 15.51 -10.22
C MET A 118 7.38 15.62 -10.39
N VAL A 119 6.90 16.57 -11.20
CA VAL A 119 5.48 16.71 -11.54
C VAL A 119 4.97 15.45 -12.25
N PHE A 120 5.70 14.92 -13.22
CA PHE A 120 5.30 13.68 -13.91
C PHE A 120 5.30 12.45 -12.98
N ALA A 121 6.28 12.34 -12.09
CA ALA A 121 6.31 11.27 -11.09
C ALA A 121 5.08 11.32 -10.17
N GLU A 122 4.65 12.52 -9.77
CA GLU A 122 3.43 12.71 -8.97
C GLU A 122 2.15 12.41 -9.75
N LEU A 123 2.08 12.83 -11.01
CA LEU A 123 0.96 12.53 -11.90
C LEU A 123 0.82 11.02 -12.12
N GLU A 124 1.92 10.31 -12.35
CA GLU A 124 1.92 8.85 -12.51
C GLU A 124 1.42 8.16 -11.24
N ARG A 125 1.91 8.56 -10.07
CA ARG A 125 1.44 8.04 -8.77
C ARG A 125 -0.07 8.24 -8.59
N LYS A 126 -0.56 9.46 -8.84
CA LYS A 126 -2.00 9.78 -8.74
C LYS A 126 -2.81 8.98 -9.74
N THR A 127 -2.33 8.81 -10.96
CA THR A 127 -3.00 8.02 -12.01
C THR A 127 -3.13 6.54 -11.63
N ILE A 128 -2.06 5.95 -11.08
CA ILE A 128 -2.11 4.57 -10.56
C ILE A 128 -3.13 4.46 -9.43
N GLN A 129 -3.14 5.41 -8.49
CA GLN A 129 -4.11 5.42 -7.39
C GLN A 129 -5.55 5.54 -7.89
N MET A 130 -5.81 6.41 -8.87
CA MET A 130 -7.13 6.54 -9.51
C MET A 130 -7.57 5.23 -10.15
N ARG A 131 -6.71 4.59 -10.96
CA ARG A 131 -7.02 3.30 -11.58
C ARG A 131 -7.28 2.19 -10.56
N ILE A 132 -6.56 2.18 -9.45
CA ILE A 132 -6.79 1.22 -8.36
C ILE A 132 -8.20 1.45 -7.77
N ASN A 133 -8.54 2.70 -7.47
CA ASN A 133 -9.86 3.06 -6.94
C ASN A 133 -10.99 2.69 -7.92
N ASP A 134 -10.83 2.97 -9.22
CA ASP A 134 -11.81 2.62 -10.26
C ASP A 134 -12.02 1.10 -10.34
N ASN A 135 -10.94 0.33 -10.27
CA ASN A 135 -11.02 -1.14 -10.23
C ASN A 135 -11.72 -1.66 -8.98
N TYR A 136 -11.50 -1.04 -7.82
CA TYR A 136 -12.22 -1.40 -6.59
C TYR A 136 -13.71 -1.05 -6.69
N TYR A 137 -14.03 0.13 -7.20
CA TYR A 137 -15.42 0.55 -7.41
C TYR A 137 -16.16 -0.39 -8.36
N ALA A 138 -15.54 -0.73 -9.49
CA ALA A 138 -16.10 -1.69 -10.43
C ALA A 138 -16.32 -3.08 -9.80
N ARG A 139 -15.36 -3.56 -8.99
CA ARG A 139 -15.51 -4.84 -8.26
C ARG A 139 -16.60 -4.78 -7.19
N GLY A 140 -16.70 -3.65 -6.48
CA GLY A 140 -17.69 -3.44 -5.43
C GLY A 140 -19.12 -3.41 -5.97
N LYS A 141 -19.33 -2.79 -7.14
CA LYS A 141 -20.62 -2.87 -7.85
C LYS A 141 -20.99 -4.29 -8.24
N GLU A 142 -20.00 -5.11 -8.60
CA GLU A 142 -20.21 -6.53 -8.96
C GLU A 142 -20.41 -7.43 -7.73
N GLY A 143 -20.43 -6.93 -6.49
CA GLY A 143 -20.53 -7.76 -5.28
C GLY A 143 -19.26 -8.58 -4.96
N ARG A 144 -18.15 -8.29 -5.64
CA ARG A 144 -16.93 -9.07 -5.55
C ARG A 144 -16.07 -8.64 -4.37
N TYR A 145 -15.35 -9.59 -3.78
CA TYR A 145 -14.42 -9.35 -2.70
C TYR A 145 -13.39 -8.26 -3.00
N LEU A 146 -13.37 -7.25 -2.13
CA LEU A 146 -12.56 -6.04 -2.25
C LEU A 146 -11.15 -6.18 -1.64
N GLY A 147 -10.71 -7.40 -1.33
CA GLY A 147 -9.38 -7.65 -0.79
C GLY A 147 -9.30 -7.47 0.73
N GLY A 148 -8.08 -7.44 1.27
CA GLY A 148 -7.85 -7.39 2.72
C GLY A 148 -7.97 -8.75 3.42
N LYS A 149 -7.95 -8.71 4.76
CA LYS A 149 -8.20 -9.87 5.62
C LYS A 149 -9.70 -9.90 5.97
N PRO A 150 -10.34 -11.08 5.96
CA PRO A 150 -11.70 -11.22 6.47
C PRO A 150 -11.83 -10.73 7.92
N PRO A 151 -13.01 -10.21 8.32
CA PRO A 151 -13.30 -9.94 9.72
C PRO A 151 -13.16 -11.20 10.59
N PHE A 152 -12.91 -11.01 11.89
CA PHE A 152 -12.80 -12.13 12.84
C PHE A 152 -14.10 -12.96 12.84
N GLY A 153 -14.01 -14.29 12.91
CA GLY A 153 -15.19 -15.15 12.74
C GLY A 153 -15.45 -15.56 11.29
N TYR A 154 -14.83 -14.91 10.30
CA TYR A 154 -14.88 -15.34 8.91
C TYR A 154 -13.53 -15.85 8.40
N GLY A 155 -13.58 -16.93 7.65
CA GLY A 155 -12.58 -17.30 6.66
C GLY A 155 -12.91 -16.69 5.28
N LYS A 156 -12.23 -17.18 4.25
CA LYS A 156 -12.63 -16.91 2.87
C LYS A 156 -12.31 -18.09 1.97
N GLU A 157 -13.15 -18.31 0.97
CA GLU A 157 -12.94 -19.31 -0.07
C GLU A 157 -13.02 -18.70 -1.47
N LYS A 158 -12.50 -19.41 -2.47
CA LYS A 158 -12.50 -18.94 -3.86
C LYS A 158 -13.83 -19.30 -4.52
N ILE A 159 -14.42 -18.33 -5.21
CA ILE A 159 -15.63 -18.53 -6.01
C ILE A 159 -15.48 -17.91 -7.41
N LEU A 160 -16.40 -18.27 -8.30
CA LEU A 160 -16.59 -17.62 -9.59
C LEU A 160 -17.86 -16.79 -9.53
N MET A 161 -17.74 -15.49 -9.80
CA MET A 161 -18.87 -14.56 -9.84
C MET A 161 -18.80 -13.80 -11.18
N GLY A 162 -19.84 -13.94 -12.00
CA GLY A 162 -19.86 -13.35 -13.35
C GLY A 162 -18.69 -13.80 -14.24
N GLY A 163 -18.27 -15.08 -14.14
CA GLY A 163 -17.13 -15.61 -14.88
C GLY A 163 -15.74 -15.15 -14.38
N LYS A 164 -15.68 -14.32 -13.33
CA LYS A 164 -14.43 -13.82 -12.77
C LYS A 164 -14.14 -14.48 -11.42
N LYS A 165 -12.88 -14.89 -11.21
CA LYS A 165 -12.42 -15.41 -9.91
C LYS A 165 -12.49 -14.31 -8.84
N THR A 166 -13.04 -14.66 -7.69
CA THR A 166 -13.13 -13.79 -6.50
C THR A 166 -13.14 -14.64 -5.24
N TYR A 167 -13.37 -14.04 -4.08
CA TYR A 167 -13.56 -14.75 -2.83
C TYR A 167 -14.93 -14.44 -2.23
N GLN A 168 -15.40 -15.33 -1.34
CA GLN A 168 -16.49 -15.03 -0.42
C GLN A 168 -16.10 -15.32 1.02
N TYR A 169 -16.75 -14.66 1.97
CA TYR A 169 -16.61 -15.03 3.38
C TYR A 169 -17.32 -16.36 3.63
N ILE A 170 -16.68 -17.16 4.48
CA ILE A 170 -17.24 -18.40 5.04
C ILE A 170 -17.12 -18.32 6.55
N GLU A 171 -18.10 -18.85 7.27
CA GLU A 171 -18.02 -18.92 8.73
C GLU A 171 -16.80 -19.74 9.16
N ASN A 172 -16.03 -19.21 10.10
CA ASN A 172 -15.05 -19.98 10.85
C ASN A 172 -15.68 -20.34 12.19
N LEU A 173 -16.19 -21.56 12.31
CA LEU A 173 -16.93 -22.05 13.48
C LEU A 173 -16.19 -21.85 14.80
N GLU A 174 -14.86 -22.00 14.82
CA GLU A 174 -14.08 -21.77 16.03
C GLU A 174 -14.16 -20.31 16.48
N GLN A 175 -14.13 -19.36 15.53
CA GLN A 175 -14.07 -17.93 15.83
C GLN A 175 -15.46 -17.26 15.87
N SER A 176 -16.44 -17.79 15.15
CA SER A 176 -17.78 -17.19 15.04
C SER A 176 -18.56 -17.28 16.34
N GLU A 177 -18.38 -18.36 17.11
CA GLU A 177 -19.02 -18.53 18.43
C GLU A 177 -18.63 -17.41 19.41
N LEU A 178 -17.38 -16.95 19.37
CA LEU A 178 -16.96 -15.79 20.14
C LEU A 178 -17.72 -14.53 19.69
N VAL A 179 -17.84 -14.31 18.38
CA VAL A 179 -18.53 -13.14 17.84
C VAL A 179 -20.01 -13.15 18.23
N LYS A 180 -20.69 -14.29 18.11
CA LYS A 180 -22.08 -14.47 18.55
C LYS A 180 -22.24 -14.13 20.04
N SER A 181 -21.34 -14.67 20.88
CA SER A 181 -21.32 -14.37 22.32
C SER A 181 -21.16 -12.87 22.61
N LEU A 182 -20.31 -12.17 21.85
CA LEU A 182 -20.13 -10.72 22.01
C LEU A 182 -21.39 -9.93 21.65
N PHE A 183 -22.08 -10.30 20.56
CA PHE A 183 -23.35 -9.66 20.20
C PHE A 183 -24.45 -9.97 21.22
N GLU A 184 -24.52 -11.20 21.72
CA GLU A 184 -25.47 -11.58 22.76
C GLU A 184 -25.26 -10.79 24.05
N MET A 185 -24.01 -10.70 24.52
CA MET A 185 -23.63 -9.86 25.67
C MET A 185 -23.97 -8.39 25.45
N TYR A 186 -23.76 -7.87 24.23
CA TYR A 186 -24.08 -6.48 23.90
C TYR A 186 -25.58 -6.19 23.97
N CYS A 187 -26.40 -7.13 23.50
CA CYS A 187 -27.85 -6.95 23.40
C CYS A 187 -28.58 -7.22 24.72
N ASN A 188 -28.10 -8.20 25.50
CA ASN A 188 -28.84 -8.70 26.67
C ASN A 188 -28.45 -8.03 27.99
N ASP A 189 -27.24 -7.46 28.10
CA ASP A 189 -26.75 -6.81 29.31
C ASP A 189 -26.53 -5.30 29.08
N LYS A 190 -27.39 -4.48 29.71
CA LYS A 190 -27.35 -3.02 29.61
C LYS A 190 -26.13 -2.39 30.28
N ASP A 191 -25.50 -3.08 31.23
CA ASP A 191 -24.29 -2.64 31.92
C ASP A 191 -23.02 -3.19 31.25
N MET A 192 -23.17 -3.95 30.17
CA MET A 192 -22.06 -4.49 29.42
C MET A 192 -21.32 -3.38 28.67
N THR A 193 -20.01 -3.34 28.86
CA THR A 193 -19.14 -2.40 28.15
C THR A 193 -18.13 -3.17 27.31
N PHE A 194 -17.61 -2.54 26.25
CA PHE A 194 -16.54 -3.15 25.46
C PHE A 194 -15.29 -3.49 26.28
N GLY A 195 -15.04 -2.78 27.39
CA GLY A 195 -13.96 -3.09 28.31
C GLY A 195 -14.20 -4.37 29.10
N LYS A 196 -15.43 -4.54 29.62
CA LYS A 196 -15.84 -5.78 30.31
C LYS A 196 -15.76 -6.98 29.37
N MET A 197 -16.24 -6.83 28.13
CA MET A 197 -16.12 -7.87 27.11
C MET A 197 -14.66 -8.22 26.84
N ALA A 198 -13.79 -7.23 26.62
CA ALA A 198 -12.36 -7.49 26.38
C ALA A 198 -11.69 -8.20 27.56
N GLN A 199 -12.03 -7.82 28.81
CA GLN A 199 -11.53 -8.48 30.02
C GLN A 199 -11.97 -9.94 30.08
N TRP A 200 -13.26 -10.21 29.85
CA TRP A 200 -13.81 -11.56 29.81
C TRP A 200 -13.10 -12.43 28.79
N ILE A 201 -12.91 -11.97 27.55
CA ILE A 201 -12.21 -12.76 26.52
C ILE A 201 -10.78 -13.07 26.96
N ASN A 202 -10.05 -12.10 27.50
CA ASN A 202 -8.66 -12.28 27.88
C ASN A 202 -8.46 -13.15 29.13
N SER A 203 -9.47 -13.26 30.00
CA SER A 203 -9.37 -13.93 31.30
C SER A 203 -10.04 -15.30 31.32
N ASP A 204 -11.16 -15.44 30.62
CA ASP A 204 -12.07 -16.59 30.70
C ASP A 204 -12.08 -17.42 29.40
N THR A 205 -11.31 -17.03 28.38
CA THR A 205 -11.21 -17.74 27.11
C THR A 205 -9.78 -17.79 26.58
N ASP A 206 -9.50 -18.70 25.65
CA ASP A 206 -8.19 -18.81 24.98
C ASP A 206 -8.10 -18.01 23.67
N TYR A 207 -9.13 -17.24 23.31
CA TYR A 207 -9.15 -16.53 22.03
C TYR A 207 -8.13 -15.40 21.98
N LYS A 208 -7.35 -15.36 20.90
CA LYS A 208 -6.49 -14.22 20.55
C LYS A 208 -6.97 -13.56 19.26
N THR A 209 -6.65 -12.28 19.11
CA THR A 209 -6.89 -11.56 17.86
C THR A 209 -6.18 -12.24 16.68
N SER A 210 -6.55 -11.94 15.43
CA SER A 210 -5.88 -12.52 14.24
C SER A 210 -4.37 -12.21 14.11
N ARG A 211 -3.79 -11.43 15.03
CA ARG A 211 -2.35 -11.14 15.14
C ARG A 211 -1.71 -11.77 16.38
N GLY A 212 -2.45 -12.55 17.17
CA GLY A 212 -1.98 -13.16 18.41
C GLY A 212 -2.00 -12.25 19.64
N ASN A 213 -2.52 -11.03 19.52
CA ASN A 213 -2.58 -10.08 20.64
C ASN A 213 -3.83 -10.29 21.51
N GLU A 214 -3.78 -9.76 22.74
CA GLU A 214 -4.93 -9.59 23.62
C GLU A 214 -5.99 -8.65 23.05
N TRP A 215 -7.21 -8.82 23.54
CA TRP A 215 -8.37 -8.05 23.15
C TRP A 215 -8.41 -6.71 23.87
N SER A 216 -8.88 -5.68 23.15
CA SER A 216 -9.05 -4.34 23.66
C SER A 216 -10.46 -3.84 23.37
N SER A 217 -10.96 -2.89 24.15
CA SER A 217 -12.28 -2.27 23.94
C SER A 217 -12.45 -1.73 22.52
N ASN A 218 -11.38 -1.22 21.91
CA ASN A 218 -11.40 -0.71 20.54
C ASN A 218 -11.55 -1.83 19.50
N THR A 219 -10.92 -2.99 19.73
CA THR A 219 -11.09 -4.17 18.86
C THR A 219 -12.54 -4.67 18.92
N ILE A 220 -13.11 -4.77 20.13
CA ILE A 220 -14.51 -5.19 20.31
C ILE A 220 -15.47 -4.19 19.68
N SER A 221 -15.29 -2.89 19.91
CA SER A 221 -16.10 -1.84 19.26
C SER A 221 -16.06 -1.93 17.73
N ARG A 222 -14.94 -2.35 17.14
CA ARG A 222 -14.82 -2.54 15.69
C ARG A 222 -15.60 -3.76 15.20
N ILE A 223 -15.61 -4.86 15.97
CA ILE A 223 -16.41 -6.05 15.63
C ILE A 223 -17.90 -5.72 15.68
N ILE A 224 -18.38 -5.17 16.79
CA ILE A 224 -19.82 -4.88 17.01
C ILE A 224 -20.37 -3.91 15.96
N ARG A 225 -19.56 -2.97 15.47
CA ARG A 225 -19.96 -1.98 14.46
C ARG A 225 -19.72 -2.43 13.01
N ASN A 226 -19.15 -3.61 12.80
CA ASN A 226 -18.78 -4.06 11.46
C ASN A 226 -20.02 -4.57 10.70
N PRO A 227 -20.37 -3.96 9.55
CA PRO A 227 -21.55 -4.34 8.78
C PRO A 227 -21.44 -5.74 8.16
N ALA A 228 -20.28 -6.39 8.15
CA ALA A 228 -20.13 -7.74 7.62
C ALA A 228 -20.89 -8.82 8.39
N TYR A 229 -21.31 -8.54 9.63
CA TYR A 229 -22.08 -9.46 10.48
C TYR A 229 -23.60 -9.26 10.39
N THR A 230 -24.10 -8.36 9.53
CA THR A 230 -25.54 -8.16 9.34
C THR A 230 -25.98 -8.56 7.95
N TYR A 231 -27.26 -8.95 7.85
CA TYR A 231 -27.93 -9.12 6.57
C TYR A 231 -28.11 -7.77 5.87
N ALA A 232 -27.96 -7.78 4.55
CA ALA A 232 -28.19 -6.68 3.65
C ALA A 232 -29.71 -6.48 3.47
N THR A 233 -30.36 -5.84 4.43
CA THR A 233 -31.79 -5.49 4.37
C THR A 233 -31.98 -4.01 4.02
N ALA A 234 -33.17 -3.64 3.51
CA ALA A 234 -33.49 -2.25 3.22
C ALA A 234 -33.37 -1.33 4.46
N GLU A 235 -33.66 -1.83 5.67
CA GLU A 235 -33.48 -1.10 6.92
C GLU A 235 -32.00 -0.78 7.17
N ILE A 236 -31.13 -1.77 7.00
CA ILE A 236 -29.67 -1.60 7.14
C ILE A 236 -29.13 -0.66 6.06
N TYR A 237 -29.64 -0.72 4.82
CA TYR A 237 -29.30 0.22 3.77
C TYR A 237 -29.57 1.67 4.20
N LEU A 238 -30.79 1.96 4.67
CA LEU A 238 -31.20 3.30 5.09
C LEU A 238 -30.36 3.78 6.28
N TYR A 239 -30.15 2.91 7.27
CA TYR A 239 -29.31 3.21 8.43
C TYR A 239 -27.88 3.57 8.03
N LEU A 240 -27.21 2.76 7.20
CA LEU A 240 -25.84 3.02 6.76
C LEU A 240 -25.77 4.29 5.89
N LYS A 241 -26.75 4.51 5.01
CA LYS A 241 -26.83 5.72 4.20
C LYS A 241 -26.98 6.98 5.07
N GLU A 242 -27.80 6.93 6.12
CA GLU A 242 -27.96 8.03 7.09
C GLU A 242 -26.65 8.30 7.85
N LYS A 243 -25.89 7.26 8.20
CA LYS A 243 -24.56 7.40 8.80
C LYS A 243 -23.50 7.96 7.84
N GLY A 244 -23.81 8.11 6.56
CA GLY A 244 -22.94 8.70 5.55
C GLY A 244 -22.07 7.70 4.79
N TYR A 245 -22.36 6.39 4.88
CA TYR A 245 -21.66 5.39 4.06
C TYR A 245 -21.98 5.55 2.57
N ILE A 246 -21.02 5.22 1.71
CA ILE A 246 -21.19 5.23 0.26
C ILE A 246 -21.73 3.87 -0.19
N MET A 247 -22.93 3.85 -0.74
CA MET A 247 -23.59 2.62 -1.17
C MET A 247 -23.22 2.29 -2.63
N ASN A 248 -22.64 1.11 -2.89
CA ASN A 248 -22.31 0.68 -4.25
C ASN A 248 -23.49 0.03 -4.99
N ASN A 249 -24.42 -0.52 -4.22
CA ASN A 249 -25.63 -1.20 -4.67
C ASN A 249 -26.85 -0.34 -4.35
N GLU A 250 -27.90 -0.45 -5.15
CA GLU A 250 -29.17 0.24 -4.87
C GLU A 250 -29.97 -0.51 -3.81
N VAL A 251 -30.98 0.13 -3.23
CA VAL A 251 -31.77 -0.46 -2.13
C VAL A 251 -32.48 -1.75 -2.55
N GLU A 252 -32.80 -1.90 -3.83
CA GLU A 252 -33.43 -3.09 -4.42
C GLU A 252 -32.55 -4.35 -4.31
N ASP A 253 -31.23 -4.19 -4.20
CA ASP A 253 -30.30 -5.30 -4.01
C ASP A 253 -30.27 -5.81 -2.55
N TYR A 254 -30.88 -5.09 -1.60
CA TYR A 254 -30.85 -5.38 -0.16
C TYR A 254 -32.03 -6.26 0.26
N LEU A 255 -32.05 -7.49 -0.27
CA LEU A 255 -33.13 -8.46 -0.12
C LEU A 255 -33.14 -9.22 1.22
N GLY A 256 -32.10 -9.06 2.05
CA GLY A 256 -31.99 -9.73 3.35
C GLY A 256 -31.46 -11.16 3.30
N GLU A 257 -30.96 -11.62 2.16
CA GLU A 257 -30.39 -12.99 1.99
C GLU A 257 -28.87 -13.01 2.18
N ASN A 258 -28.23 -11.89 1.83
CA ASN A 258 -26.80 -11.72 1.67
C ASN A 258 -26.23 -10.82 2.77
N GLY A 259 -24.92 -10.89 3.01
CA GLY A 259 -24.21 -10.01 3.93
C GLY A 259 -23.65 -8.78 3.24
N LEU A 260 -22.74 -8.08 3.91
CA LEU A 260 -22.10 -6.86 3.39
C LEU A 260 -20.58 -6.94 3.38
N TYR A 261 -19.97 -6.45 2.29
CA TYR A 261 -18.58 -6.02 2.28
C TYR A 261 -18.50 -4.54 2.57
N TRP A 262 -17.39 -4.16 3.21
CA TRP A 262 -17.07 -2.77 3.45
C TRP A 262 -15.59 -2.50 3.19
N TYR A 263 -15.30 -1.31 2.67
CA TYR A 263 -13.94 -0.90 2.34
C TYR A 263 -13.78 0.62 2.37
N THR A 264 -12.72 1.10 3.00
CA THR A 264 -12.30 2.50 2.99
C THR A 264 -11.06 2.63 2.10
N PRO A 265 -11.10 3.38 0.99
CA PRO A 265 -9.93 3.64 0.17
C PRO A 265 -8.91 4.48 0.95
N GLY A 266 -7.73 3.92 1.22
CA GLY A 266 -6.67 4.62 1.93
C GLY A 266 -5.35 3.87 1.90
N GLY A 267 -4.27 4.57 1.53
CA GLY A 267 -2.90 4.10 1.75
C GLY A 267 -2.49 4.21 3.22
N ARG A 268 -1.31 3.69 3.57
CA ARG A 268 -0.75 3.70 4.95
C ARG A 268 -0.74 5.08 5.65
N GLU A 269 -0.86 6.17 4.89
CA GLU A 269 -0.84 7.57 5.37
C GLU A 269 -2.19 8.04 5.96
N ASN A 270 -3.32 7.42 5.62
CA ASN A 270 -4.67 7.85 6.06
C ASN A 270 -5.33 6.88 7.08
N LYS A 271 -4.56 6.39 8.06
CA LYS A 271 -5.11 5.56 9.15
C LYS A 271 -6.21 6.23 9.99
N LYS A 272 -6.34 7.56 9.92
CA LYS A 272 -7.37 8.32 10.63
C LYS A 272 -8.77 8.16 10.02
N ASP A 273 -8.87 7.70 8.77
CA ASP A 273 -10.15 7.59 8.05
C ASP A 273 -10.78 6.19 8.06
N GLU A 274 -10.14 5.15 8.62
CA GLU A 274 -10.69 3.77 8.65
C GLU A 274 -12.08 3.65 9.33
N ASN A 275 -12.46 4.66 10.12
CA ASN A 275 -13.76 4.74 10.79
C ASN A 275 -14.65 5.88 10.27
N ASN A 276 -14.29 6.54 9.16
CA ASN A 276 -15.05 7.64 8.58
C ASN A 276 -16.09 7.07 7.59
N PRO A 277 -17.40 7.12 7.89
CA PRO A 277 -18.42 6.61 6.99
C PRO A 277 -18.37 7.25 5.60
N ALA A 278 -18.06 8.56 5.54
CA ALA A 278 -18.05 9.34 4.30
C ALA A 278 -16.97 8.92 3.30
N SER A 279 -15.99 8.13 3.72
CA SER A 279 -14.96 7.54 2.84
C SER A 279 -15.08 6.03 2.72
N THR A 280 -16.16 5.44 3.24
CA THR A 280 -16.30 4.00 3.37
C THR A 280 -17.44 3.48 2.51
N TYR A 281 -17.10 2.55 1.63
CA TYR A 281 -18.02 1.95 0.67
C TYR A 281 -18.64 0.68 1.24
N ILE A 282 -19.94 0.48 0.98
CA ILE A 282 -20.72 -0.70 1.33
C ILE A 282 -21.19 -1.38 0.05
N THR A 283 -21.04 -2.70 0.01
CA THR A 283 -21.40 -3.55 -1.12
C THR A 283 -22.15 -4.77 -0.61
N VAL A 284 -23.21 -5.17 -1.31
CA VAL A 284 -23.88 -6.45 -1.06
C VAL A 284 -22.93 -7.59 -1.41
N ALA A 285 -22.72 -8.49 -0.46
CA ALA A 285 -21.73 -9.56 -0.53
C ALA A 285 -22.40 -10.94 -0.62
N PRO A 286 -21.83 -11.90 -1.34
CA PRO A 286 -22.45 -13.21 -1.56
C PRO A 286 -22.44 -14.14 -0.35
N HIS A 287 -21.88 -13.71 0.80
CA HIS A 287 -21.84 -14.55 1.99
C HIS A 287 -23.13 -14.42 2.78
N THR A 288 -23.49 -15.47 3.52
CA THR A 288 -24.54 -15.41 4.53
C THR A 288 -23.91 -15.04 5.88
N PRO A 289 -24.39 -14.01 6.58
CA PRO A 289 -24.00 -13.74 7.95
C PRO A 289 -24.33 -14.90 8.89
N PHE A 290 -23.49 -15.14 9.90
CA PHE A 290 -23.71 -16.13 10.96
C PHE A 290 -24.25 -15.49 12.25
#